data_AF-A0A101GXP5-F1
#
_entry.id   AF-A0A101GXP5-F1
#
_cell.length_a   1.000
_cell.length_b   1.000
_cell.length_c   1.000
_cell.angle_alpha   90.00
_cell.angle_beta   90.00
_cell.angle_gamma   90.00
#
_symmetry.space_group_name_H-M   'P 1'
#
loop_
_entity.id
_entity.type
_entity.pdbx_description
1 polymer ?
#
loop_
_entity_poly.entity_id
_entity_poly.type
_entity_poly.pdbx_seq_one_letter_code
_entity_poly.pdbx_strand_id
1 'polypeptide(L)' 'MNAKEILKKIVSENYDKPEFYTRNLLKEYLQILILKYIYSSNDYKDLFFYGGACLSQCYGIPRLFVEQ' A
#
# COMPACT_ATOMS: atom_id res chain seq x y z
N MET A 1 0.35 -15.62 -6.75
CA MET A 1 0.92 -14.78 -7.83
C MET A 1 2.19 -14.11 -7.33
N ASN A 2 3.22 -14.00 -8.17
CA ASN A 2 4.40 -13.17 -7.90
C ASN A 2 3.99 -11.67 -7.87
N ALA A 3 4.71 -10.83 -7.11
CA ALA A 3 4.47 -9.39 -7.05
C ALA A 3 4.41 -8.72 -8.44
N LYS A 4 5.27 -9.14 -9.37
CA LYS A 4 5.26 -8.65 -10.76
C LYS A 4 3.92 -8.91 -11.46
N GLU A 5 3.34 -10.08 -11.26
CA GLU A 5 2.06 -10.44 -11.88
C GLU A 5 0.88 -9.67 -11.26
N ILE A 6 0.95 -9.36 -9.97
CA ILE A 6 -0.06 -8.52 -9.30
C ILE A 6 0.02 -7.08 -9.84
N LEU A 7 1.23 -6.52 -9.97
CA LEU A 7 1.42 -5.18 -10.53
C LEU A 7 0.91 -5.08 -11.97
N LYS A 8 1.21 -6.07 -12.82
CA LYS A 8 0.66 -6.13 -14.19
C LYS A 8 -0.86 -6.19 -14.19
N LYS A 9 -1.44 -7.00 -13.30
CA LYS A 9 -2.90 -7.13 -13.15
C LYS A 9 -3.55 -5.79 -12.78
N ILE A 10 -2.97 -5.06 -11.82
CA ILE A 10 -3.44 -3.72 -11.42
C ILE A 10 -3.44 -2.77 -12.64
N VAL A 11 -2.38 -2.79 -13.45
CA VAL A 11 -2.31 -1.95 -14.67
C VAL A 11 -3.37 -2.38 -15.69
N SER A 12 -3.50 -3.68 -15.97
CA SER A 12 -4.43 -4.19 -16.97
C SER A 12 -5.90 -4.01 -16.59
N GLU A 13 -6.24 -4.04 -15.31
CA GLU A 13 -7.63 -3.90 -14.83
C GLU A 13 -8.07 -2.43 -14.73
N ASN A 14 -7.13 -1.48 -14.79
CA ASN A 14 -7.39 -0.05 -14.59
C ASN A 14 -6.82 0.81 -15.73
N TYR A 15 -6.68 0.23 -16.93
CA TYR A 15 -6.13 0.92 -18.10
C TYR A 15 -7.03 2.07 -18.59
N ASP A 16 -8.33 2.01 -18.27
CA ASP A 16 -9.36 3.01 -18.58
C ASP A 16 -9.39 4.17 -17.58
N LYS A 17 -8.67 4.05 -16.46
CA LYS A 17 -8.63 5.05 -15.39
C LYS A 17 -7.55 6.09 -15.63
N PRO A 18 -7.69 7.30 -15.04
CA PRO A 18 -6.62 8.28 -15.03
C PRO A 18 -5.32 7.70 -14.46
N GLU A 19 -4.19 8.11 -15.02
CA GLU A 19 -2.86 7.61 -14.62
C GLU A 19 -2.63 7.70 -13.10
N PHE A 20 -3.07 8.80 -12.47
CA PHE A 20 -2.90 9.00 -11.03
C PHE A 20 -3.62 7.93 -10.19
N TYR A 21 -4.75 7.41 -10.65
CA TYR A 21 -5.53 6.40 -9.96
C TYR A 21 -4.76 5.07 -9.96
N THR A 22 -4.36 4.61 -11.14
CA THR A 22 -3.58 3.37 -11.29
C THR A 22 -2.25 3.47 -10.56
N ARG A 23 -1.58 4.64 -10.60
CA ARG A 23 -0.36 4.90 -9.84
C ARG A 23 -0.57 4.80 -8.32
N ASN A 24 -1.71 5.25 -7.80
CA ASN A 24 -2.01 5.15 -6.37
C ASN A 24 -2.22 3.69 -5.94
N LEU A 25 -2.91 2.88 -6.74
CA LEU A 25 -3.08 1.45 -6.49
C LEU A 25 -1.73 0.71 -6.47
N LEU A 26 -0.85 1.03 -7.43
CA LEU A 26 0.50 0.45 -7.47
C LEU A 26 1.31 0.82 -6.22
N LYS A 27 1.27 2.10 -5.81
CA LYS A 27 1.93 2.58 -4.58
C LYS A 27 1.42 1.86 -3.35
N GLU A 28 0.11 1.68 -3.24
CA GLU A 28 -0.52 0.99 -2.10
C GLU A 28 -0.07 -0.47 -2.00
N TYR A 29 -0.08 -1.20 -3.12
CA TYR A 29 0.41 -2.58 -3.13
C TYR A 29 1.89 -2.70 -2.74
N LEU A 30 2.74 -1.82 -3.26
CA LEU A 30 4.16 -1.79 -2.88
C LEU A 30 4.35 -1.45 -1.40
N GLN A 31 3.55 -0.53 -0.87
CA GLN A 31 3.59 -0.17 0.55
C GLN A 31 3.25 -1.37 1.44
N ILE A 32 2.29 -2.21 1.05
CA ILE A 32 1.97 -3.46 1.77
C ILE A 32 3.20 -4.38 1.82
N LEU A 33 3.91 -4.56 0.69
CA LEU A 33 5.10 -5.40 0.64
C LEU A 33 6.23 -4.86 1.53
N ILE A 34 6.43 -3.54 1.53
CA ILE A 34 7.43 -2.88 2.36
C ILE A 34 7.09 -3.04 3.85
N LEU A 35 5.85 -2.77 4.25
CA LEU A 35 5.39 -2.94 5.63
C LEU A 35 5.53 -4.40 6.07
N LYS A 36 5.16 -5.35 5.21
CA LYS A 36 5.34 -6.77 5.49
C LYS A 36 6.81 -7.11 5.75
N TYR A 37 7.73 -6.58 4.95
CA TYR A 37 9.17 -6.80 5.16
C TYR A 37 9.63 -6.21 6.51
N ILE A 38 9.27 -4.96 6.79
CA ILE A 38 9.66 -4.25 8.01
C ILE A 38 9.16 -4.99 9.25
N TYR A 39 7.87 -5.32 9.30
CA TYR A 39 7.27 -5.99 10.46
C TYR A 39 7.64 -7.47 10.59
N SER A 40 8.18 -8.08 9.53
CA SER A 40 8.75 -9.43 9.60
C SER A 40 10.21 -9.45 10.02
N SER A 41 10.89 -8.29 10.10
CA SER A 41 12.27 -8.19 10.56
C SER A 41 12.33 -8.13 12.08
N ASN A 42 13.25 -8.88 12.68
CA ASN A 42 13.44 -8.86 14.13
C ASN A 42 13.97 -7.50 14.63
N ASP A 43 14.66 -6.74 13.77
CA ASP A 43 15.26 -5.45 14.10
C ASP A 43 14.29 -4.28 13.96
N TYR A 44 13.23 -4.44 13.15
CA TYR A 44 12.36 -3.34 12.73
C TYR A 44 10.88 -3.54 13.07
N LYS A 45 10.50 -4.68 13.65
CA LYS A 45 9.11 -5.00 14.01
C LYS A 45 8.46 -4.02 14.98
N ASP A 46 9.25 -3.33 15.80
CA ASP A 46 8.78 -2.38 16.80
C ASP A 46 8.70 -0.93 16.27
N LEU A 47 8.97 -0.71 14.98
CA LEU A 47 8.79 0.60 14.34
C LEU A 47 7.30 0.90 14.16
N PHE A 48 6.81 1.92 14.87
CA PHE A 48 5.45 2.43 14.70
C PHE A 48 5.41 3.51 13.61
N PHE A 49 4.73 3.22 12.49
CA PHE A 49 4.48 4.20 11.44
C PHE A 49 3.09 4.84 11.62
N TYR A 50 3.06 6.13 11.97
CA TYR A 50 1.83 6.91 12.19
C TYR A 50 1.20 7.47 10.90
N GLY A 51 1.69 7.09 9.72
CA GLY A 51 1.09 7.52 8.45
C GLY A 51 -0.27 6.87 8.22
N GLY A 52 -1.25 7.64 7.71
CA GLY A 52 -2.64 7.17 7.54
C GLY A 52 -2.80 5.90 6.68
N ALA A 53 -1.87 5.62 5.77
CA ALA A 53 -1.84 4.37 5.01
C ALA A 53 -1.37 3.16 5.84
N CYS A 54 -0.38 3.31 6.72
CA CYS A 54 0.05 2.23 7.62
C CYS A 54 -1.00 1.97 8.71
N LEU A 55 -1.58 3.03 9.27
CA LEU A 55 -2.65 2.89 10.26
C LEU A 55 -3.86 2.16 9.68
N SER A 56 -4.21 2.43 8.43
CA SER A 56 -5.31 1.74 7.75
C SER A 56 -5.00 0.28 7.45
N GLN A 57 -3.83 0.00 6.89
CA GLN A 57 -3.44 -1.36 6.49
C GLN A 57 -3.14 -2.28 7.69
N CYS A 58 -2.54 -1.76 8.76
CA CYS A 58 -2.15 -2.57 9.93
C CYS A 58 -3.22 -2.64 11.01
N TYR A 59 -4.05 -1.61 11.17
CA TYR A 59 -5.01 -1.51 12.28
C TYR A 59 -6.46 -1.36 11.82
N GLY A 60 -6.74 -1.43 10.52
CA GLY A 60 -8.10 -1.32 9.97
C GLY A 60 -8.75 0.06 10.19
N ILE A 61 -7.96 1.07 10.55
CA ILE A 61 -8.46 2.42 10.82
C ILE A 61 -8.79 3.08 9.47
N PRO A 62 -9.98 3.65 9.26
CA PRO A 62 -10.27 4.40 8.05
C PRO A 62 -9.21 5.49 7.85
N ARG A 63 -8.68 5.64 6.63
CA ARG A 63 -7.76 6.75 6.34
C ARG A 63 -8.48 8.04 6.75
N LEU A 64 -7.95 8.75 7.73
CA LEU A 64 -8.42 10.08 8.07
C LEU A 64 -8.20 10.97 6.85
N PHE A 65 -9.27 11.29 6.15
CA PHE A 65 -9.28 12.36 5.17
C PHE A 65 -9.31 13.66 5.97
N VAL A 66 -8.20 14.41 5.97
CA VAL A 66 -8.27 15.81 6.34
C VAL A 66 -8.87 16.50 5.12
N GLU A 67 -10.15 16.86 5.19
CA GLU A 67 -10.72 17.81 4.23
C GLU A 67 -9.89 19.10 4.31
N GLN A 68 -9.22 19.44 3.20
CA GLN A 68 -8.71 20.77 2.92
C GLN A 68 -9.18 21.15 1.52
#